data_AF-A0AAW0QS58-F1
#
_entry.id   AF-A0AAW0QS58-F1
#
_cell.length_a   1.000
_cell.length_b   1.000
_cell.length_c   1.000
_cell.angle_alpha   90.00
_cell.angle_beta   90.00
_cell.angle_gamma   90.00
#
_symmetry.space_group_name_H-M   'P 1'
#
loop_
_entity.id
_entity.type
_entity.pdbx_description
1 polymer ?
#
loop_
_entity_poly.entity_id
_entity_poly.type
_entity_poly.pdbx_seq_one_letter_code
_entity_poly.pdbx_strand_id
1 'polypeptide(L)'
;METMSTSLKSAGPFIQQMLSSRGLLESGKFSDMKKAVTNHVTLEENTPDEVETIIEFIYTGELTKGLYKHEANVEAHVKIFELGDFFDLPALRTTALNALSERFDQYSDNWDPKKKLPWYRDIRHVVQVAYSNDLATYEPLRKLLCDFVGRISTYYKNPMREPMFKQLLRDFPAFHTEILLSRG
;
A
#
# COMPACT_ATOMS: atom_id res chain seq x y z
N MET A 1 -19.38 -0.90 -54.04
CA MET A 1 -19.30 -0.05 -52.83
C MET A 1 -19.18 -0.97 -51.64
N GLU A 2 -17.94 -1.23 -51.24
CA GLU A 2 -17.62 -1.90 -49.98
C GLU A 2 -17.80 -0.92 -48.83
N THR A 3 -18.40 -1.35 -47.72
CA THR A 3 -18.14 -0.76 -46.40
C THR A 3 -17.81 -1.87 -45.42
N MET A 4 -16.72 -1.63 -44.70
CA MET A 4 -15.86 -2.60 -44.06
C MET A 4 -16.45 -3.13 -42.75
N SER A 5 -16.39 -4.45 -42.61
CA SER A 5 -16.31 -5.15 -41.32
C SER A 5 -14.99 -4.77 -40.65
N THR A 6 -15.00 -3.84 -39.69
CA THR A 6 -13.83 -3.58 -38.84
C THR A 6 -13.86 -4.49 -37.61
N SER A 7 -13.01 -5.51 -37.67
CA SER A 7 -12.75 -6.47 -36.58
C SER A 7 -12.18 -5.76 -35.34
N LEU A 8 -13.00 -5.64 -34.29
CA LEU A 8 -12.65 -5.17 -32.94
C LEU A 8 -11.78 -6.18 -32.14
N LYS A 9 -10.70 -6.69 -32.74
CA LYS A 9 -9.80 -7.67 -32.08
C LYS A 9 -8.59 -7.06 -31.38
N SER A 10 -8.45 -5.73 -31.32
CA SER A 10 -7.28 -5.06 -30.71
C SER A 10 -7.55 -4.23 -29.46
N ALA A 11 -8.75 -4.35 -28.86
CA ALA A 11 -9.03 -3.71 -27.57
C ALA A 11 -8.17 -4.37 -26.48
N GLY A 12 -7.21 -3.61 -25.92
CA GLY A 12 -6.34 -4.06 -24.83
C GLY A 12 -7.11 -4.51 -23.58
N PRO A 13 -6.45 -5.19 -22.63
CA PRO A 13 -7.10 -5.88 -21.50
C PRO A 13 -8.03 -4.98 -20.68
N PHE A 14 -7.72 -3.68 -20.56
CA PHE A 14 -8.55 -2.69 -19.87
C PHE A 14 -9.90 -2.40 -20.56
N ILE A 15 -9.94 -2.33 -21.90
CA ILE A 15 -11.18 -2.11 -22.65
C ILE A 15 -12.06 -3.37 -22.59
N GLN A 16 -11.45 -4.57 -22.58
CA GLN A 16 -12.20 -5.81 -22.34
C GLN A 16 -12.78 -5.88 -20.93
N GLN A 17 -12.06 -5.38 -19.92
CA GLN A 17 -12.53 -5.30 -18.54
C GLN A 17 -13.69 -4.30 -18.39
N MET A 18 -13.60 -3.12 -19.01
CA MET A 18 -14.71 -2.15 -19.05
C MET A 18 -15.94 -2.68 -19.79
N LEU A 19 -15.76 -3.42 -20.88
CA LEU A 19 -16.88 -4.05 -21.60
C LEU A 19 -17.53 -5.18 -20.79
N SER A 20 -16.74 -5.94 -20.00
CA SER A 20 -17.28 -6.87 -19.00
C SER A 20 -18.07 -6.17 -17.89
N SER A 21 -17.66 -4.97 -17.47
CA SER A 21 -18.42 -4.14 -16.52
C SER A 21 -19.79 -3.72 -17.06
N ARG A 22 -19.92 -3.59 -18.39
CA ARG A 22 -21.21 -3.34 -19.05
C ARG A 22 -22.16 -4.54 -18.96
N GLY A 23 -21.64 -5.77 -19.11
CA GLY A 23 -22.40 -6.99 -18.85
C GLY A 23 -22.78 -7.18 -17.38
N LEU A 24 -21.98 -6.65 -16.46
CA LEU A 24 -22.29 -6.67 -15.02
C LEU A 24 -23.47 -5.77 -14.65
N LEU A 25 -23.63 -4.62 -15.33
CA LEU A 25 -24.80 -3.73 -15.17
C LEU A 25 -26.12 -4.40 -15.56
N GLU A 26 -26.10 -5.28 -16.56
CA GLU A 26 -27.28 -6.01 -17.04
C GLU A 26 -27.56 -7.29 -16.23
N SER A 27 -26.57 -7.81 -15.50
CA SER A 27 -26.64 -9.08 -14.75
C SER A 27 -27.36 -9.01 -13.39
N GLY A 28 -27.96 -7.88 -13.02
CA GLY A 28 -28.72 -7.75 -11.75
C GLY A 28 -27.85 -7.66 -10.48
N LYS A 29 -26.52 -7.61 -10.59
CA LYS A 29 -25.58 -7.42 -9.46
C LYS A 29 -25.65 -6.04 -8.79
N PHE A 30 -26.45 -5.13 -9.33
CA PHE A 30 -26.67 -3.78 -8.81
C PHE A 30 -28.15 -3.51 -8.51
N SER A 31 -28.90 -4.55 -8.16
CA SER A 31 -30.34 -4.47 -7.83
C SER A 31 -30.67 -3.48 -6.70
N ASP A 32 -29.69 -3.20 -5.83
CA ASP A 32 -29.82 -2.21 -4.75
C ASP A 32 -29.39 -0.78 -5.15
N MET A 33 -28.85 -0.59 -6.36
CA MET A 33 -28.43 0.74 -6.82
C MET A 33 -29.59 1.51 -7.41
N LYS A 34 -29.96 2.62 -6.76
CA LYS A 34 -30.88 3.60 -7.34
C LYS A 34 -30.14 4.43 -8.38
N LYS A 35 -30.77 4.61 -9.54
CA LYS A 35 -30.27 5.53 -10.57
C LYS A 35 -30.06 6.92 -9.94
N ALA A 36 -28.83 7.41 -9.97
CA ALA A 36 -28.50 8.70 -9.39
C ALA A 36 -29.25 9.81 -10.14
N VAL A 37 -29.78 10.78 -9.37
CA VAL A 37 -30.44 11.97 -9.92
C VAL A 37 -29.39 12.97 -10.44
N THR A 38 -28.15 12.87 -9.95
CA THR A 38 -27.01 13.69 -10.34
C THR A 38 -25.80 12.80 -10.66
N ASN A 39 -24.91 13.26 -11.54
CA ASN A 39 -23.65 12.56 -11.84
C ASN A 39 -22.54 12.89 -10.82
N HIS A 40 -22.90 13.11 -9.56
CA HIS A 40 -21.99 13.53 -8.49
C HIS A 40 -21.87 12.45 -7.41
N VAL A 41 -20.63 12.19 -6.98
CA VAL A 41 -20.30 11.30 -5.87
C VAL A 41 -19.54 12.12 -4.84
N THR A 42 -19.97 12.07 -3.58
CA THR A 42 -19.29 12.71 -2.45
C THR A 42 -18.48 11.66 -1.70
N LEU A 43 -17.21 11.95 -1.44
CA LEU A 43 -16.32 11.13 -0.61
C LEU A 43 -15.97 11.92 0.64
N GLU A 44 -16.52 11.54 1.80
CA GLU A 44 -16.32 12.26 3.07
C GLU A 44 -15.12 11.73 3.86
N GLU A 45 -14.74 10.48 3.61
CA GLU A 45 -13.70 9.77 4.37
C GLU A 45 -12.28 10.02 3.84
N ASN A 46 -12.16 10.73 2.72
CA ASN A 46 -10.89 10.93 2.02
C ASN A 46 -10.53 12.39 1.83
N THR A 47 -9.25 12.68 2.00
CA THR A 47 -8.71 14.01 1.71
C THR A 47 -8.56 14.25 0.20
N PRO A 48 -8.49 15.51 -0.27
CA PRO A 48 -8.29 15.79 -1.70
C PRO A 48 -7.04 15.14 -2.30
N ASP A 49 -5.94 15.06 -1.54
CA ASP A 49 -4.71 14.42 -2.00
C ASP A 49 -4.86 12.89 -2.12
N GLU A 50 -5.60 12.26 -1.21
CA GLU A 50 -5.92 10.83 -1.30
C GLU A 50 -6.75 10.54 -2.56
N VAL A 51 -7.80 11.36 -2.79
CA VAL A 51 -8.66 11.23 -3.97
C VAL A 51 -7.88 11.48 -5.26
N GLU A 52 -7.01 12.50 -5.30
CA GLU A 52 -6.13 12.75 -6.45
C GLU A 52 -5.24 11.54 -6.74
N THR A 53 -4.63 10.94 -5.71
CA THR A 53 -3.80 9.74 -5.85
C THR A 53 -4.58 8.55 -6.41
N ILE A 54 -5.80 8.30 -5.91
CA ILE A 54 -6.63 7.18 -6.38
C ILE A 54 -7.06 7.42 -7.83
N ILE A 55 -7.54 8.62 -8.15
CA ILE A 55 -7.97 8.96 -9.51
C ILE A 55 -6.80 8.84 -10.47
N GLU A 56 -5.63 9.41 -10.13
CA GLU A 56 -4.45 9.27 -10.97
C GLU A 56 -4.14 7.80 -11.25
N PHE A 57 -4.03 6.98 -10.20
CA PHE A 57 -3.70 5.57 -10.34
C PHE A 57 -4.73 4.81 -11.20
N ILE A 58 -6.03 5.07 -11.02
CA ILE A 58 -7.08 4.41 -11.82
C ILE A 58 -6.96 4.76 -13.30
N TYR A 59 -6.60 6.01 -13.63
CA TYR A 59 -6.56 6.49 -15.02
C TYR A 59 -5.23 6.23 -15.73
N THR A 60 -4.10 6.24 -15.00
CA THR A 60 -2.76 6.13 -15.60
C THR A 60 -2.02 4.85 -15.23
N GLY A 61 -2.39 4.21 -14.12
CA GLY A 61 -1.61 3.12 -13.51
C GLY A 61 -0.32 3.58 -12.83
N GLU A 62 -0.09 4.89 -12.74
CA GLU A 62 1.12 5.51 -12.21
C GLU A 62 0.79 6.36 -10.98
N LEU A 63 1.81 6.69 -10.18
CA LEU A 63 1.69 7.57 -9.03
C LEU A 63 2.69 8.72 -9.20
N THR A 64 2.21 9.94 -9.43
CA THR A 64 3.06 11.13 -9.54
C THR A 64 2.50 12.35 -8.77
N LYS A 65 1.26 12.26 -8.30
CA LYS A 65 0.50 13.34 -7.66
C LYS A 65 -0.10 12.90 -6.32
N GLY A 66 -0.87 13.80 -5.70
CA GLY A 66 -1.45 13.64 -4.36
C GLY A 66 -0.40 13.27 -3.32
N LEU A 67 -0.66 12.19 -2.59
CA LEU A 67 0.21 11.65 -1.54
C LEU A 67 1.60 11.26 -2.07
N TYR A 68 1.72 10.84 -3.33
CA TYR A 68 2.97 10.36 -3.90
C TYR A 68 3.96 11.50 -4.26
N LYS A 69 3.53 12.77 -4.19
CA LYS A 69 4.44 13.94 -4.31
C LYS A 69 5.58 13.90 -3.27
N HIS A 70 5.43 13.09 -2.23
CA HIS A 70 6.42 12.85 -1.21
C HIS A 70 6.96 11.42 -1.27
N GLU A 71 7.61 11.04 -2.38
CA GLU A 71 8.12 9.68 -2.63
C GLU A 71 8.98 9.09 -1.49
N ALA A 72 9.64 9.94 -0.69
CA ALA A 72 10.44 9.50 0.45
C ALA A 72 9.65 9.35 1.76
N ASN A 73 8.36 9.71 1.80
CA ASN A 73 7.55 9.74 2.99
C ASN A 73 6.87 8.38 3.22
N VAL A 74 7.33 7.66 4.24
CA VAL A 74 6.79 6.36 4.65
C VAL A 74 5.32 6.46 5.06
N GLU A 75 4.91 7.53 5.76
CA GLU A 75 3.52 7.71 6.18
C GLU A 75 2.59 7.81 4.96
N ALA A 76 3.05 8.46 3.88
CA ALA A 76 2.29 8.57 2.63
C ALA A 76 2.11 7.20 1.96
N HIS A 77 3.17 6.38 1.86
CA HIS A 77 3.06 5.04 1.26
C HIS A 77 2.20 4.10 2.06
N VAL A 78 2.26 4.15 3.40
CA VAL A 78 1.32 3.39 4.25
C VAL A 78 -0.12 3.84 3.99
N LYS A 79 -0.37 5.14 3.86
CA LYS A 79 -1.71 5.62 3.53
C LYS A 79 -2.17 5.16 2.15
N ILE A 80 -1.29 5.15 1.14
CA ILE A 80 -1.61 4.64 -0.20
C ILE A 80 -1.93 3.13 -0.15
N PHE A 81 -1.23 2.37 0.69
CA PHE A 81 -1.56 0.97 0.94
C PHE A 81 -2.97 0.82 1.53
N GLU A 82 -3.34 1.62 2.54
CA GLU A 82 -4.69 1.61 3.14
C GLU A 82 -5.77 1.98 2.11
N LEU A 83 -5.52 2.98 1.26
CA LEU A 83 -6.45 3.34 0.16
C LEU A 83 -6.61 2.19 -0.84
N GLY A 84 -5.52 1.49 -1.14
CA GLY A 84 -5.55 0.31 -2.00
C GLY A 84 -6.39 -0.84 -1.42
N ASP A 85 -6.47 -0.96 -0.10
CA ASP A 85 -7.39 -1.90 0.54
C ASP A 85 -8.84 -1.38 0.51
N PHE A 86 -9.03 -0.12 0.91
CA PHE A 86 -10.36 0.51 1.01
C PHE A 86 -11.12 0.51 -0.32
N PHE A 87 -10.44 0.80 -1.43
CA PHE A 87 -11.02 0.84 -2.78
C PHE A 87 -10.89 -0.49 -3.55
N ASP A 88 -10.40 -1.55 -2.91
CA ASP A 88 -10.12 -2.86 -3.53
C ASP A 88 -9.25 -2.76 -4.79
N LEU A 89 -8.14 -2.03 -4.67
CA LEU A 89 -7.12 -1.81 -5.70
C LEU A 89 -5.84 -2.57 -5.34
N PRO A 90 -5.75 -3.89 -5.61
CA PRO A 90 -4.59 -4.70 -5.23
C PRO A 90 -3.28 -4.22 -5.86
N ALA A 91 -3.33 -3.69 -7.09
CA ALA A 91 -2.15 -3.13 -7.75
C ALA A 91 -1.61 -1.89 -7.00
N LEU A 92 -2.48 -1.06 -6.43
CA LEU A 92 -2.08 0.12 -5.64
C LEU A 92 -1.38 -0.30 -4.34
N ARG A 93 -1.89 -1.34 -3.67
CA ARG A 93 -1.24 -1.94 -2.50
C ARG A 93 0.16 -2.44 -2.83
N THR A 94 0.30 -3.17 -3.94
CA THR A 94 1.61 -3.69 -4.38
C THR A 94 2.59 -2.55 -4.67
N THR A 95 2.15 -1.48 -5.34
CA THR A 95 2.99 -0.30 -5.60
C THR A 95 3.47 0.35 -4.29
N ALA A 96 2.58 0.55 -3.32
CA ALA A 96 2.94 1.09 -2.02
C ALA A 96 3.94 0.19 -1.25
N LEU A 97 3.72 -1.13 -1.26
CA LEU A 97 4.61 -2.10 -0.63
C LEU A 97 6.01 -2.08 -1.24
N ASN A 98 6.11 -1.99 -2.57
CA ASN A 98 7.39 -1.91 -3.26
C ASN A 98 8.14 -0.64 -2.87
N ALA A 99 7.47 0.51 -2.85
CA ALA A 99 8.08 1.78 -2.42
C ALA A 99 8.55 1.74 -0.96
N LEU A 100 7.78 1.12 -0.06
CA LEU A 100 8.19 0.89 1.33
C LEU A 100 9.39 -0.05 1.43
N SER A 101 9.42 -1.12 0.63
CA SER A 101 10.53 -2.06 0.59
C SER A 101 11.81 -1.38 0.14
N GLU A 102 11.78 -0.65 -0.97
CA GLU A 102 12.92 0.13 -1.45
C GLU A 102 13.42 1.12 -0.39
N ARG A 103 12.49 1.75 0.34
CA ARG A 103 12.85 2.65 1.43
C ARG A 103 13.54 1.94 2.59
N PHE A 104 13.08 0.75 2.96
CA PHE A 104 13.70 -0.06 4.00
C PHE A 104 15.06 -0.62 3.58
N ASP A 105 15.22 -0.90 2.27
CA ASP A 105 16.51 -1.27 1.69
C ASP A 105 17.50 -0.12 1.82
N GLN A 106 17.09 1.10 1.47
CA GLN A 106 17.89 2.31 1.67
C GLN A 106 18.29 2.53 3.14
N TYR A 107 17.40 2.22 4.10
CA TYR A 107 17.72 2.30 5.53
C TYR A 107 18.74 1.27 5.99
N SER A 108 18.70 0.07 5.39
CA SER A 108 19.68 -0.97 5.65
C SER A 108 21.04 -0.55 5.06
N ASP A 109 21.07 -0.16 3.78
CA ASP A 109 22.30 0.18 3.06
C ASP A 109 23.03 1.38 3.65
N ASN A 110 22.29 2.39 4.13
CA ASN A 110 22.85 3.60 4.73
C ASN A 110 23.02 3.52 6.26
N TRP A 111 23.00 2.32 6.84
CA TRP A 111 23.10 2.15 8.28
C TRP A 111 24.46 2.63 8.82
N ASP A 112 24.41 3.56 9.78
CA ASP A 112 25.57 4.01 10.54
C ASP A 112 25.36 3.68 12.03
N PRO A 113 26.15 2.75 12.62
CA PRO A 113 26.03 2.39 14.04
C PRO A 113 26.26 3.56 15.01
N LYS A 114 26.85 4.66 14.55
CA LYS A 114 27.06 5.87 15.36
C LYS A 114 25.84 6.79 15.35
N LYS A 115 24.94 6.65 14.38
CA LYS A 115 23.70 7.43 14.31
C LYS A 115 22.61 6.69 15.08
N LYS A 116 21.89 7.40 15.94
CA LYS A 116 20.67 6.89 16.57
C LYS A 116 19.67 6.56 15.47
N LEU A 117 19.19 5.31 15.44
CA LEU A 117 18.20 4.72 14.52
C LEU A 117 17.41 5.77 13.70
N PRO A 118 17.95 6.26 12.56
CA PRO A 118 17.35 7.39 11.85
C PRO A 118 15.97 7.05 11.25
N TRP A 119 15.74 5.76 11.03
CA TRP A 119 14.50 5.17 10.54
C TRP A 119 13.50 4.81 11.63
N TYR A 120 13.81 5.02 12.92
CA TYR A 120 12.96 4.57 14.02
C TYR A 120 11.53 5.11 13.94
N ARG A 121 11.38 6.40 13.61
CA ARG A 121 10.07 7.05 13.50
C ARG A 121 9.20 6.32 12.46
N ASP A 122 9.78 6.07 11.30
CA ASP A 122 9.09 5.46 10.18
C ASP A 122 8.70 4.02 10.49
N ILE A 123 9.64 3.22 11.00
CA ILE A 123 9.37 1.84 11.40
C ILE A 123 8.31 1.78 12.49
N ARG A 124 8.36 2.68 13.48
CA ARG A 124 7.33 2.76 14.52
C ARG A 124 5.95 3.07 13.92
N HIS A 125 5.86 3.96 12.94
CA HIS A 125 4.61 4.26 12.26
C HIS A 125 4.06 3.03 11.51
N VAL A 126 4.89 2.35 10.71
CA VAL A 126 4.44 1.17 9.97
C VAL A 126 4.03 0.04 10.93
N VAL A 127 4.79 -0.19 12.02
CA VAL A 127 4.41 -1.15 13.06
C VAL A 127 3.08 -0.77 13.70
N GLN A 128 2.89 0.50 14.05
CA GLN A 128 1.64 0.96 14.61
C GLN A 128 0.48 0.66 13.67
N VAL A 129 0.59 0.96 12.38
CA VAL A 129 -0.50 0.68 11.42
C VAL A 129 -0.72 -0.83 11.25
N ALA A 130 0.34 -1.60 11.03
CA ALA A 130 0.25 -3.03 10.70
C ALA A 130 -0.21 -3.92 11.88
N TYR A 131 -0.04 -3.45 13.12
CA TYR A 131 -0.36 -4.20 14.34
C TYR A 131 -1.47 -3.57 15.20
N SER A 132 -1.99 -2.38 14.85
CA SER A 132 -3.18 -1.83 15.54
C SER A 132 -4.49 -2.50 15.08
N ASN A 133 -4.48 -3.16 13.92
CA ASN A 133 -5.63 -3.84 13.34
C ASN A 133 -5.29 -5.31 13.08
N ASP A 134 -6.09 -6.25 13.60
CA ASP A 134 -5.88 -7.70 13.41
C ASP A 134 -6.40 -8.19 12.05
N LEU A 135 -6.28 -7.36 11.01
CA LEU A 135 -6.77 -7.66 9.68
C LEU A 135 -5.70 -8.39 8.86
N ALA A 136 -6.11 -9.43 8.14
CA ALA A 136 -5.27 -10.20 7.24
C ALA A 136 -4.64 -9.32 6.14
N THR A 137 -5.32 -8.24 5.73
CA THR A 137 -4.80 -7.26 4.79
C THR A 137 -3.40 -6.75 5.15
N TYR A 138 -3.07 -6.58 6.43
CA TYR A 138 -1.79 -6.01 6.86
C TYR A 138 -0.64 -7.03 6.92
N GLU A 139 -0.89 -8.30 6.63
CA GLU A 139 0.14 -9.35 6.62
C GLU A 139 1.34 -9.01 5.73
N PRO A 140 1.20 -8.44 4.50
CA PRO A 140 2.34 -8.02 3.69
C PRO A 140 3.19 -6.94 4.36
N LEU A 141 2.58 -5.98 5.07
CA LEU A 141 3.31 -4.96 5.83
C LEU A 141 4.05 -5.56 7.03
N ARG A 142 3.43 -6.51 7.75
CA ARG A 142 4.07 -7.24 8.84
C ARG A 142 5.27 -8.04 8.36
N LYS A 143 5.11 -8.76 7.25
CA LYS A 143 6.20 -9.51 6.60
C LYS A 143 7.35 -8.58 6.20
N LEU A 144 7.04 -7.45 5.57
CA LEU A 144 8.05 -6.47 5.17
C LEU A 144 8.87 -5.94 6.36
N LEU A 145 8.19 -5.65 7.48
CA LEU A 145 8.84 -5.24 8.73
C LEU A 145 9.74 -6.33 9.31
N CYS A 146 9.28 -7.57 9.36
CA CYS A 146 10.07 -8.70 9.85
C CYS A 146 11.30 -8.95 8.96
N ASP A 147 11.15 -8.87 7.63
CA ASP A 147 12.25 -9.00 6.68
C ASP A 147 13.29 -7.88 6.86
N PHE A 148 12.86 -6.64 7.04
CA PHE A 148 13.74 -5.52 7.36
C PHE A 148 14.49 -5.75 8.69
N VAL A 149 13.78 -6.07 9.78
CA VAL A 149 14.37 -6.30 11.10
C VAL A 149 15.33 -7.49 11.12
N GLY A 150 15.00 -8.55 10.35
CA GLY A 150 15.86 -9.70 10.12
C GLY A 150 17.19 -9.27 9.51
N ARG A 151 17.16 -8.57 8.37
CA ARG A 151 18.35 -8.07 7.67
C ARG A 151 19.22 -7.21 8.56
N ILE A 152 18.67 -6.16 9.17
CA ILE A 152 19.46 -5.25 10.01
C ILE A 152 20.11 -5.94 11.21
N SER A 153 19.52 -7.02 11.71
CA SER A 153 20.07 -7.72 12.88
C SER A 153 21.13 -8.76 12.52
N THR A 154 21.11 -9.27 11.29
CA THR A 154 22.17 -10.12 10.76
C THR A 154 23.42 -9.30 10.46
N TYR A 155 23.25 -8.12 9.83
CA TYR A 155 24.37 -7.32 9.35
C TYR A 155 24.93 -6.32 10.37
N TYR A 156 24.13 -5.90 11.36
CA TYR A 156 24.53 -4.82 12.28
C TYR A 156 24.42 -5.22 13.75
N LYS A 157 25.11 -4.46 14.62
CA LYS A 157 24.98 -4.61 16.09
C LYS A 157 23.50 -4.55 16.44
N ASN A 158 22.96 -5.71 16.81
CA ASN A 158 21.54 -5.99 17.02
C ASN A 158 20.74 -4.75 17.50
N PRO A 159 19.87 -4.16 16.64
CA PRO A 159 19.08 -2.98 17.00
C PRO A 159 18.17 -3.22 18.19
N MET A 160 17.88 -4.49 18.54
CA MET A 160 17.20 -4.86 19.78
C MET A 160 17.95 -4.45 21.05
N ARG A 161 19.22 -4.03 20.95
CA ARG A 161 19.97 -3.47 22.08
C ARG A 161 19.63 -2.01 22.34
N GLU A 162 19.17 -1.29 21.32
CA GLU A 162 18.83 0.13 21.41
C GLU A 162 17.57 0.36 22.28
N PRO A 163 17.61 1.27 23.27
CA PRO A 163 16.49 1.50 24.17
C PRO A 163 15.18 1.84 23.45
N MET A 164 15.24 2.62 22.38
CA MET A 164 14.05 3.01 21.61
C MET A 164 13.41 1.81 20.90
N PHE A 165 14.22 0.92 20.32
CA PHE A 165 13.72 -0.29 19.68
C PHE A 165 13.15 -1.28 20.72
N LYS A 166 13.79 -1.40 21.90
CA LYS A 166 13.22 -2.17 23.00
C LYS A 166 11.86 -1.64 23.44
N GLN A 167 11.68 -0.32 23.48
CA GLN A 167 10.38 0.27 23.79
C GLN A 167 9.34 -0.09 22.71
N LEU A 168 9.71 -0.02 21.43
CA LEU A 168 8.83 -0.42 20.33
C LEU A 168 8.36 -1.89 20.49
N LEU A 169 9.26 -2.81 20.83
CA LEU A 169 8.90 -4.22 21.05
C LEU A 169 7.99 -4.42 22.27
N ARG A 170 8.08 -3.55 23.28
CA ARG A 170 7.17 -3.58 24.44
C ARG A 170 5.80 -3.01 24.10
N ASP A 171 5.76 -1.94 23.31
CA ASP A 171 4.52 -1.30 22.86
C ASP A 171 3.74 -2.22 21.92
N PHE A 172 4.43 -3.08 21.15
CA PHE A 172 3.83 -4.01 20.19
C PHE A 172 4.33 -5.47 20.39
N PRO A 173 3.77 -6.21 21.37
CA PRO A 173 4.21 -7.58 21.68
C PRO A 173 4.00 -8.59 20.54
N ALA A 174 2.96 -8.41 19.72
CA ALA A 174 2.70 -9.26 18.55
C ALA A 174 3.85 -9.15 17.54
N PHE A 175 4.28 -7.92 17.23
CA PHE A 175 5.45 -7.67 16.39
C PHE A 175 6.72 -8.32 16.94
N HIS A 176 6.96 -8.19 18.25
CA HIS A 176 8.09 -8.86 18.89
C HIS A 176 8.06 -10.38 18.72
N THR A 177 6.89 -10.99 18.89
CA THR A 177 6.70 -12.44 18.71
C THR A 177 7.00 -12.85 17.27
N GLU A 178 6.46 -12.14 16.28
CA GLU A 178 6.70 -12.44 14.86
C GLU A 178 8.18 -12.33 14.48
N ILE A 179 8.91 -11.31 14.96
CA ILE A 179 10.35 -11.19 14.70
C ILE A 179 11.14 -12.39 15.26
N LEU A 180 10.74 -12.92 16.42
CA LEU A 180 11.39 -14.09 17.01
C LEU A 180 11.10 -15.35 16.21
N LEU A 181 9.86 -15.52 15.74
CA LEU A 181 9.45 -16.66 14.92
C LEU A 181 10.06 -16.62 13.51
N SER A 182 10.24 -15.43 12.93
CA SER A 182 10.84 -15.27 11.59
C SER A 182 12.35 -15.55 11.56
N ARG A 183 12.96 -15.87 12.70
CA ARG A 183 14.41 -16.13 12.85
C ARG A 183 14.75 -17.59 13.14
N GLY A 184 13.76 -18.43 13.44
CA GLY A 184 13.93 -19.88 13.62
C GLY A 184 13.89 -20.60 12.28
#